data_AF-A0A8T1RXS0-F1
#
_entry.id   AF-A0A8T1RXS0-F1
#
_cell.length_a   1.000
_cell.length_b   1.000
_cell.length_c   1.000
_cell.angle_alpha   90.00
_cell.angle_beta   90.00
_cell.angle_gamma   90.00
#
_symmetry.space_group_name_H-M   'P 1'
#
loop_
_entity.id
_entity.type
_entity.pdbx_description
1 polymer ?
#
loop_
_entity_poly.entity_id
_entity_poly.type
_entity_poly.pdbx_seq_one_letter_code
_entity_poly.pdbx_strand_id
1 'polypeptide(L)'
;MGGCVSKSTTPKPLSIEQLLRVRARLESQKRLTKKLTACFNLALSEFSQEPLCIQENARMTIQSETTVLVFATGKQENEISVFYLDEKVQYNIKITRWDASVARVCSRMIVKSVAEMVNYIPADSLL
;
A
#
# COMPACT_ATOMS: atom_id res chain seq x y z
N MET A 1 -25.18 -17.66 -3.85
CA MET A 1 -24.27 -17.62 -5.02
C MET A 1 -22.85 -17.41 -4.49
N GLY A 2 -22.02 -18.45 -4.46
CA GLY A 2 -20.63 -18.34 -4.03
C GLY A 2 -19.75 -17.92 -5.19
N GLY A 3 -19.32 -16.65 -5.21
CA GLY A 3 -18.36 -16.16 -6.20
C GLY A 3 -16.97 -16.74 -5.93
N CYS A 4 -16.31 -17.30 -6.95
CA CYS A 4 -14.95 -17.81 -6.84
C CYS A 4 -13.97 -16.68 -6.48
N VAL A 5 -13.21 -16.84 -5.40
CA VAL A 5 -12.13 -15.91 -5.05
C VAL A 5 -11.01 -16.10 -6.07
N SER A 6 -10.70 -15.04 -6.82
CA SER A 6 -9.55 -15.01 -7.72
C SER A 6 -8.28 -14.85 -6.87
N LYS A 7 -7.61 -15.95 -6.53
CA LYS A 7 -6.33 -15.94 -5.82
C LYS A 7 -5.17 -15.99 -6.82
N SER A 8 -4.26 -15.02 -6.75
CA SER A 8 -2.99 -15.09 -7.50
C SER A 8 -2.09 -16.17 -6.89
N THR A 9 -1.71 -17.18 -7.68
CA THR A 9 -0.85 -18.31 -7.24
C THR A 9 0.63 -17.92 -7.12
N THR A 10 1.08 -16.91 -7.85
CA THR A 10 2.44 -16.38 -7.78
C THR A 10 2.43 -14.91 -7.31
N PRO A 11 3.27 -14.53 -6.33
CA PRO A 11 3.45 -13.13 -5.96
C PRO A 11 4.00 -12.32 -7.13
N LYS A 12 3.49 -11.10 -7.32
CA LYS A 12 4.08 -10.11 -8.24
C LYS A 12 5.20 -9.34 -7.53
N PRO A 13 6.14 -8.71 -8.26
CA PRO A 13 7.13 -7.86 -7.60
C PRO A 13 6.44 -6.70 -6.86
N LEU A 14 6.85 -6.44 -5.64
CA LEU A 14 6.33 -5.32 -4.84
C LEU A 14 7.11 -4.04 -5.16
N SER A 15 6.48 -3.16 -5.92
CA SER A 15 6.93 -1.79 -6.14
C SER A 15 5.73 -0.90 -6.47
N ILE A 16 5.87 0.42 -6.31
CA ILE A 16 4.82 1.39 -6.67
C ILE A 16 4.40 1.23 -8.14
N GLU A 17 5.37 1.06 -9.04
CA GLU A 17 5.10 0.86 -10.46
C GLU A 17 4.27 -0.41 -10.70
N GLN A 18 4.60 -1.54 -10.05
CA GLN A 18 3.85 -2.77 -10.21
C GLN A 18 2.45 -2.70 -9.61
N LEU A 19 2.27 -1.99 -8.48
CA LEU A 19 0.95 -1.73 -7.91
C LEU A 19 0.07 -0.95 -8.91
N LEU A 20 0.60 0.12 -9.50
CA LEU A 20 -0.10 0.92 -10.52
C LEU A 20 -0.42 0.09 -11.77
N ARG A 21 0.55 -0.69 -12.27
CA ARG A 21 0.37 -1.55 -13.44
C ARG A 21 -0.73 -2.58 -13.22
N VAL A 22 -0.77 -3.22 -12.06
CA VAL A 22 -1.82 -4.21 -11.74
C VAL A 22 -3.18 -3.54 -11.58
N ARG A 23 -3.25 -2.37 -10.95
CA ARG A 23 -4.47 -1.57 -10.86
C ARG A 23 -5.02 -1.24 -12.24
N ALA A 24 -4.20 -0.68 -13.13
CA ALA A 24 -4.59 -0.33 -14.49
C ALA A 24 -5.04 -1.55 -15.30
N ARG A 25 -4.37 -2.70 -15.13
CA ARG A 25 -4.80 -3.97 -15.72
C ARG A 25 -6.18 -4.38 -15.24
N LEU A 26 -6.44 -4.34 -13.93
CA LEU A 26 -7.75 -4.71 -13.37
C LEU A 26 -8.87 -3.77 -13.86
N GLU A 27 -8.56 -2.49 -14.01
CA GLU A 27 -9.47 -1.49 -14.58
C GLU A 27 -9.82 -1.81 -16.03
N SER A 28 -8.81 -2.08 -16.88
CA SER A 28 -9.02 -2.48 -18.28
C SER A 28 -9.85 -3.76 -18.43
N GLN A 29 -9.78 -4.65 -17.44
CA GLN A 29 -10.53 -5.91 -17.38
C GLN A 29 -11.93 -5.74 -16.75
N LYS A 30 -12.32 -4.53 -16.34
CA LYS A 30 -13.56 -4.24 -15.58
C LYS A 30 -13.69 -5.07 -14.28
N ARG A 31 -12.55 -5.40 -13.65
CA ARG A 31 -12.45 -6.16 -12.39
C ARG A 31 -12.10 -5.29 -11.19
N LEU A 32 -11.86 -4.00 -11.41
CA LEU A 32 -11.54 -3.04 -10.36
C LEU A 32 -12.83 -2.52 -9.70
N THR A 33 -13.23 -3.12 -8.58
CA THR A 33 -14.39 -2.68 -7.81
C THR A 33 -14.08 -1.44 -6.97
N LYS A 34 -15.10 -0.69 -6.52
CA LYS A 34 -14.90 0.48 -5.63
C LYS A 34 -14.08 0.16 -4.38
N LYS A 35 -14.37 -0.98 -3.72
CA LYS A 35 -13.63 -1.46 -2.53
C LYS A 35 -12.16 -1.74 -2.88
N LEU A 36 -11.91 -2.40 -4.02
CA LEU A 36 -10.56 -2.71 -4.47
C LEU A 36 -9.79 -1.44 -4.88
N THR A 37 -10.45 -0.47 -5.50
CA THR A 37 -9.89 0.87 -5.79
C THR A 37 -9.44 1.57 -4.50
N ALA A 38 -10.29 1.58 -3.46
CA ALA A 38 -9.94 2.16 -2.17
C ALA A 38 -8.72 1.46 -1.55
N CYS A 39 -8.65 0.13 -1.63
CA CYS A 39 -7.49 -0.64 -1.18
C CYS A 39 -6.22 -0.26 -1.95
N PHE A 40 -6.27 -0.14 -3.28
CA PHE A 40 -5.11 0.30 -4.06
C PHE A 40 -4.68 1.72 -3.72
N ASN A 41 -5.62 2.66 -3.57
CA ASN A 41 -5.29 4.04 -3.21
C ASN A 41 -4.58 4.09 -1.84
N LEU A 42 -5.10 3.38 -0.83
CA LEU A 42 -4.46 3.34 0.48
C LEU A 42 -3.10 2.63 0.41
N ALA A 43 -3.01 1.50 -0.29
CA ALA A 43 -1.75 0.78 -0.46
C ALA A 43 -0.66 1.66 -1.08
N LEU A 44 -0.98 2.41 -2.15
CA LEU A 44 -0.03 3.32 -2.80
C LEU A 44 0.37 4.49 -1.88
N SER A 45 -0.60 5.07 -1.18
CA SER A 45 -0.38 6.20 -0.26
C SER A 45 0.49 5.82 0.93
N GLU A 46 0.20 4.71 1.59
CA GLU A 46 0.95 4.27 2.78
C GLU A 46 2.30 3.65 2.40
N PHE A 47 2.34 2.79 1.38
CA PHE A 47 3.56 2.08 1.00
C PHE A 47 4.66 3.03 0.51
N SER A 48 4.30 4.10 -0.19
CA SER A 48 5.26 5.12 -0.65
C SER A 48 5.91 5.90 0.50
N GLN A 49 5.28 5.92 1.69
CA GLN A 49 5.81 6.56 2.89
C GLN A 49 6.59 5.59 3.79
N GLU A 50 6.63 4.30 3.46
CA GLU A 50 7.42 3.34 4.22
C GLU A 50 8.91 3.59 3.99
N PRO A 51 9.76 3.43 5.02
CA PRO A 51 11.21 3.46 4.83
C PRO A 51 11.66 2.36 3.86
N LEU A 52 12.77 2.61 3.16
CA LEU A 52 13.35 1.66 2.19
C LEU A 52 13.58 0.27 2.78
N CYS A 53 14.02 0.18 4.04
CA CYS A 53 14.24 -1.10 4.72
C CYS A 53 12.96 -1.96 4.84
N ILE A 54 11.77 -1.33 4.84
CA ILE A 54 10.49 -2.03 4.74
C ILE A 54 10.15 -2.30 3.27
N GLN A 55 10.27 -1.29 2.39
CA GLN A 55 9.91 -1.44 0.98
C GLN A 55 10.70 -2.54 0.26
N GLU A 56 11.95 -2.78 0.62
CA GLU A 56 12.83 -3.76 -0.04
C GLU A 56 12.71 -5.19 0.51
N ASN A 57 11.98 -5.39 1.61
CA ASN A 57 11.87 -6.68 2.28
C ASN A 57 10.46 -6.89 2.85
N ALA A 58 9.47 -6.93 1.97
CA ALA A 58 8.07 -7.03 2.37
C ALA A 58 7.25 -7.94 1.47
N ARG A 59 6.16 -8.45 2.05
CA ARG A 59 5.06 -9.10 1.36
C ARG A 59 3.79 -8.32 1.61
N MET A 60 3.17 -7.80 0.56
CA MET A 60 1.91 -7.09 0.61
C MET A 60 0.77 -7.94 0.07
N THR A 61 -0.32 -8.05 0.82
CA THR A 61 -1.59 -8.62 0.35
C THR A 61 -2.63 -7.52 0.24
N ILE A 62 -3.22 -7.37 -0.95
CA ILE A 62 -4.39 -6.50 -1.18
C ILE A 62 -5.60 -7.41 -1.37
N GLN A 63 -6.61 -7.27 -0.50
CA GLN A 63 -7.76 -8.17 -0.47
C GLN A 63 -9.09 -7.41 -0.55
N SER A 64 -10.01 -7.99 -1.33
CA SER A 64 -11.44 -7.74 -1.28
C SER A 64 -12.20 -9.08 -1.17
N GLU A 65 -13.52 -9.04 -1.07
CA GLU A 65 -14.37 -10.24 -0.95
C GLU A 65 -14.12 -11.28 -2.06
N THR A 66 -13.78 -10.84 -3.28
CA THR A 66 -13.65 -11.72 -4.45
C THR A 66 -12.23 -11.79 -5.01
N THR A 67 -11.30 -10.98 -4.51
CA THR A 67 -9.97 -10.84 -5.12
C THR A 67 -8.89 -10.79 -4.05
N VAL A 68 -7.84 -11.59 -4.23
CA VAL A 68 -6.64 -11.56 -3.40
C VAL A 68 -5.42 -11.39 -4.29
N LEU A 69 -4.72 -10.27 -4.13
CA LEU A 69 -3.50 -9.95 -4.84
C LEU A 69 -2.34 -10.02 -3.86
N VAL A 70 -1.25 -10.67 -4.28
CA VAL A 70 -0.04 -10.82 -3.47
C VAL A 70 1.13 -10.20 -4.22
N PHE A 71 1.86 -9.34 -3.53
CA PHE A 71 3.08 -8.71 -3.99
C PHE A 71 4.20 -9.04 -3.00
N ALA A 72 5.41 -9.24 -3.48
CA ALA A 72 6.55 -9.58 -2.65
C ALA A 72 7.86 -8.99 -3.19
N THR A 73 8.78 -8.72 -2.28
CA THR A 73 10.16 -8.31 -2.57
C THR A 73 11.08 -8.73 -1.42
N GLY A 74 12.35 -8.97 -1.74
CA GLY A 74 13.34 -9.43 -0.79
C GLY A 74 12.95 -10.74 -0.07
N LYS A 75 13.28 -10.81 1.23
CA LYS A 75 13.04 -11.97 2.09
C LYS A 75 11.64 -12.04 2.70
N GLN A 76 10.81 -11.01 2.45
CA GLN A 76 9.42 -10.92 2.90
C GLN A 76 9.25 -10.92 4.43
N GLU A 77 10.21 -10.36 5.17
CA GLU A 77 10.17 -10.33 6.66
C GLU A 77 9.11 -9.38 7.24
N ASN A 78 8.66 -8.40 6.44
CA ASN A 78 7.59 -7.48 6.80
C ASN A 78 6.29 -7.86 6.07
N GLU A 79 5.20 -8.03 6.80
CA GLU A 79 3.90 -8.38 6.22
C GLU A 79 2.97 -7.18 6.19
N ILE A 80 2.51 -6.78 5.01
CA ILE A 80 1.55 -5.70 4.81
C ILE A 80 0.22 -6.31 4.36
N SER A 81 -0.87 -5.92 4.99
CA SER A 81 -2.23 -6.33 4.63
C SER A 81 -3.10 -5.11 4.41
N VAL A 82 -3.70 -5.02 3.22
CA VAL A 82 -4.63 -3.96 2.84
C VAL A 82 -5.96 -4.57 2.49
N PHE A 83 -7.00 -4.25 3.25
CA PHE A 83 -8.31 -4.87 3.12
C PHE A 83 -9.42 -3.90 3.49
N TYR A 84 -10.64 -4.21 3.05
CA TYR A 84 -11.83 -3.45 3.37
C TYR A 84 -12.61 -4.15 4.49
N LEU A 85 -12.83 -3.47 5.62
CA LEU A 85 -13.55 -3.97 6.79
C LEU A 85 -14.35 -2.82 7.43
N ASP A 86 -15.60 -3.08 7.82
CA ASP A 86 -16.48 -2.11 8.50
C ASP A 86 -16.56 -0.75 7.78
N GLU A 87 -16.86 -0.80 6.48
CA GLU A 87 -16.97 0.36 5.58
C GLU A 87 -15.69 1.18 5.38
N LYS A 88 -14.55 0.73 5.93
CA LYS A 88 -13.26 1.41 5.84
C LYS A 88 -12.18 0.52 5.25
N VAL A 89 -11.26 1.14 4.53
CA VAL A 89 -10.04 0.48 4.09
C VAL A 89 -9.00 0.54 5.21
N GLN A 90 -8.36 -0.57 5.49
CA GLN A 90 -7.35 -0.73 6.53
C GLN A 90 -5.99 -1.01 5.90
N TYR A 91 -4.92 -0.46 6.49
CA TYR A 91 -3.54 -0.77 6.16
C TYR A 91 -2.83 -1.24 7.42
N ASN A 92 -2.55 -2.54 7.48
CA ASN A 92 -1.88 -3.16 8.61
C ASN A 92 -0.50 -3.60 8.20
N ILE A 93 0.49 -3.36 9.07
CA ILE A 93 1.83 -3.93 8.93
C ILE A 93 2.17 -4.80 10.14
N LYS A 94 2.88 -5.89 9.91
CA LYS A 94 3.66 -6.60 10.93
C LYS A 94 5.13 -6.45 10.59
N ILE A 95 5.89 -5.87 11.52
CA ILE A 95 7.32 -5.63 11.38
C ILE A 95 8.04 -6.56 12.34
N THR A 96 8.93 -7.40 11.79
CA THR A 96 9.63 -8.42 12.59
C THR A 96 10.82 -7.82 13.34
N ARG A 97 11.53 -6.87 12.73
CA ARG A 97 12.75 -6.29 13.32
C ARG A 97 12.49 -4.97 14.03
N TRP A 98 13.14 -4.77 15.17
CA TRP A 98 13.00 -3.56 15.97
C TRP A 98 13.53 -2.31 15.26
N ASP A 99 14.63 -2.42 14.51
CA ASP A 99 15.24 -1.31 13.78
C ASP A 99 14.37 -0.81 12.62
N ALA A 100 13.72 -1.72 11.89
CA ALA A 100 12.70 -1.38 10.90
C ALA A 100 11.48 -0.67 11.54
N SER A 101 11.11 -1.07 12.76
CA SER A 101 10.03 -0.41 13.51
C SER A 101 10.39 1.03 13.87
N VAL A 102 11.61 1.25 14.38
CA VAL A 102 12.13 2.60 14.67
C VAL A 102 12.20 3.45 13.41
N ALA A 103 12.76 2.90 12.32
CA ALA A 103 12.86 3.60 11.04
C ALA A 103 11.48 4.08 10.53
N ARG A 104 10.44 3.26 10.68
CA ARG A 104 9.07 3.63 10.29
C ARG A 104 8.52 4.78 11.15
N VAL A 105 8.71 4.72 12.46
CA VAL A 105 8.27 5.79 13.38
C VAL A 105 8.98 7.11 13.05
N CYS A 106 10.30 7.07 12.86
CA CYS A 106 11.10 8.23 12.44
C CYS A 106 10.64 8.80 11.09
N SER A 107 10.42 7.94 10.09
CA SER A 107 9.96 8.36 8.76
C SER A 107 8.62 9.07 8.83
N ARG A 108 7.67 8.57 9.64
CA ARG A 108 6.36 9.22 9.81
C ARG A 108 6.43 10.58 10.52
N MET A 109 7.38 10.78 11.43
CA MET A 109 7.60 12.11 12.02
C MET A 109 8.11 13.11 10.98
N ILE A 110 9.07 12.69 10.15
CA ILE A 110 9.64 13.52 9.08
C ILE A 110 8.56 13.92 8.07
N VAL A 111 7.76 12.95 7.60
CA VAL A 111 6.69 13.23 6.62
C VAL A 111 5.67 14.24 7.16
N LYS A 112 5.29 14.13 8.44
CA LYS A 112 4.38 15.11 9.08
C LYS A 112 5.00 16.51 9.11
N SER A 113 6.23 16.65 9.57
CA SER A 113 6.91 17.95 9.64
C SER A 113 7.08 18.59 8.26
N VAL A 114 7.43 17.81 7.23
CA VAL A 114 7.54 18.33 5.85
C VAL A 114 6.18 18.77 5.32
N ALA A 115 5.12 17.98 5.55
CA ALA A 115 3.77 18.36 5.11
C ALA A 115 3.29 19.67 5.76
N GLU A 116 3.60 19.89 7.03
CA GLU A 116 3.32 21.15 7.73
C GLU A 116 4.10 22.33 7.12
N MET A 117 5.37 22.14 6.77
CA MET A 117 6.18 23.17 6.11
C MET A 117 5.67 23.53 4.71
N VAL A 118 5.23 22.56 3.91
CA VAL A 118 4.68 22.82 2.56
C VAL A 118 3.35 23.55 2.64
N ASN A 119 2.49 23.20 3.61
CA ASN A 119 1.21 23.88 3.83
C ASN A 119 1.36 25.31 4.39
N TYR A 120 2.55 25.68 4.88
CA TYR A 120 2.86 27.03 5.36
C TYR A 120 3.23 28.00 4.22
N ILE A 121 3.44 27.53 2.98
CA ILE A 121 3.69 28.42 1.84
C ILE A 121 2.34 28.95 1.34
N PRO A 122 1.97 30.22 1.59
CA PRO A 122 0.69 30.73 1.10
C PRO A 122 0.73 30.78 -0.42
N ALA A 123 -0.36 30.32 -1.05
CA ALA A 123 -0.53 30.27 -2.51
C ALA A 123 -0.32 31.63 -3.20
N ASP A 124 -0.35 32.71 -2.43
CA ASP A 124 -0.15 34.09 -2.88
C ASP A 124 1.33 34.50 -3.02
N SER A 125 2.29 33.61 -2.72
CA SER A 125 3.73 33.91 -2.76
C SER A 125 4.39 33.70 -4.13
N LEU A 126 3.61 33.36 -5.18
CA LEU A 126 4.08 33.11 -6.54
C LEU A 126 3.49 34.10 -7.58
N LEU A 127 3.31 35.37 -7.19
CA LEU A 127 3.04 36.49 -8.10
C LEU A 127 4.15 37.53 -8.05
#